data_AF-H2KSC9-F1
#
_entry.id   AF-H2KSC9-F1
#
_cell.length_a   1.000
_cell.length_b   1.000
_cell.length_c   1.000
_cell.angle_alpha   90.00
_cell.angle_beta   90.00
_cell.angle_gamma   90.00
#
_symmetry.space_group_name_H-M   'P 1'
#
loop_
_entity.id
_entity.type
_entity.pdbx_description
1 polymer ?
#
loop_
_entity_poly.entity_id
_entity_poly.type
_entity_poly.pdbx_seq_one_letter_code
_entity_poly.pdbx_strand_id
1 'polypeptide(L)'
;MYRCAWQLRPIMAIQLIFYAFSFIPGADVYLAITPGRFFMPNYHLWTIFTFSFYNYSVFFLLSDLLTLFLLDILLSFYSWCEMLKFCAVVNLTTALSTMCFLFLGYAITFDTELLFSEKICGFIPLLGGLTVVARQTMGGKLLVNFPLGNIRYKHIPFISVVFAALLASLGITGRVSFMMFATGILVAWVYLRFFQKHSNGIVGDLADTFTFSG
;
A
#
# COMPACT_ATOMS: atom_id res chain seq x y z
N MET A 1 1.38 17.50 21.98
CA MET A 1 1.19 16.20 21.32
C MET A 1 0.07 16.38 20.30
N TYR A 2 0.41 16.78 19.07
CA TYR A 2 -0.60 17.15 18.07
C TYR A 2 -1.13 15.88 17.39
N ARG A 3 -2.40 15.55 17.64
CA ARG A 3 -3.12 14.51 16.89
C ARG A 3 -3.24 14.97 15.43
N CYS A 4 -2.60 14.26 14.50
CA CYS A 4 -2.79 14.43 13.04
C CYS A 4 -4.21 14.04 12.58
N ALA A 5 -5.05 13.52 13.48
CA ALA A 5 -6.40 13.02 13.20
C ALA A 5 -7.31 13.97 12.40
N TRP A 6 -7.11 15.28 12.45
CA TRP A 6 -7.90 16.23 11.65
C TRP A 6 -7.49 16.27 10.18
N GLN A 7 -6.23 15.97 9.86
CA GLN A 7 -5.66 16.10 8.52
C GLN A 7 -6.03 14.93 7.60
N LEU A 8 -6.29 13.74 8.16
CA LEU A 8 -6.68 12.55 7.38
C LEU A 8 -8.19 12.45 7.12
N ARG A 9 -9.03 13.17 7.89
CA ARG A 9 -10.49 13.27 7.67
C ARG A 9 -10.90 13.72 6.27
N PRO A 10 -10.31 14.79 5.69
CA PRO A 10 -10.65 15.16 4.32
C PRO A 10 -10.28 14.06 3.32
N ILE A 11 -9.19 13.32 3.55
CA ILE A 11 -8.79 12.20 2.69
C ILE A 11 -9.83 11.07 2.75
N MET A 12 -10.31 10.71 3.95
CA MET A 12 -11.41 9.74 4.09
C MET A 12 -12.68 10.18 3.35
N ALA A 13 -13.04 11.47 3.44
CA ALA A 13 -14.18 12.01 2.70
C ALA A 13 -13.98 11.94 1.18
N ILE A 14 -12.78 12.26 0.70
CA ILE A 14 -12.41 12.14 -0.73
C ILE A 14 -12.56 10.69 -1.20
N GLN A 15 -12.12 9.70 -0.42
CA GLN A 15 -12.29 8.29 -0.78
C GLN A 15 -13.76 7.88 -0.90
N LEU A 16 -14.63 8.36 -0.01
CA LEU A 16 -16.07 8.13 -0.11
C LEU A 16 -16.68 8.75 -1.37
N ILE A 17 -16.23 9.95 -1.75
CA ILE A 17 -16.66 10.62 -2.99
C ILE A 17 -16.20 9.84 -4.23
N PHE A 18 -14.94 9.41 -4.26
CA PHE A 18 -14.40 8.63 -5.37
C PHE A 18 -15.05 7.24 -5.47
N TYR A 19 -15.39 6.65 -4.33
CA TYR A 19 -16.21 5.44 -4.30
C TYR A 19 -17.62 5.68 -4.84
N ALA A 20 -18.25 6.83 -4.54
CA ALA A 20 -19.54 7.19 -5.15
C ALA A 20 -19.42 7.34 -6.68
N PHE A 21 -18.30 7.84 -7.20
CA PHE A 21 -18.05 7.87 -8.64
C PHE A 21 -17.84 6.49 -9.25
N SER A 22 -17.49 5.45 -8.48
CA SER A 22 -17.36 4.09 -9.00
C SER A 22 -18.67 3.51 -9.55
N PHE A 23 -19.83 4.05 -9.13
CA PHE A 23 -21.15 3.67 -9.67
C PHE A 23 -21.42 4.23 -11.07
N ILE A 24 -20.63 5.21 -11.53
CA ILE A 24 -20.75 5.75 -12.88
C ILE A 24 -20.05 4.79 -13.86
N PRO A 25 -20.75 4.27 -14.88
CA PRO A 25 -20.14 3.38 -15.87
C PRO A 25 -18.93 4.03 -16.55
N GLY A 26 -17.79 3.33 -16.56
CA GLY A 26 -16.56 3.81 -17.19
C GLY A 26 -15.72 4.78 -16.33
N ALA A 27 -16.11 5.08 -15.09
CA ALA A 27 -15.31 5.93 -14.20
C ALA A 27 -13.94 5.31 -13.86
N ASP A 28 -13.88 3.99 -13.79
CA ASP A 28 -12.66 3.20 -13.56
C ASP A 28 -11.57 3.49 -14.60
N VAL A 29 -11.94 3.72 -15.86
CA VAL A 29 -11.02 4.03 -16.96
C VAL A 29 -10.27 5.35 -16.77
N TYR A 30 -10.91 6.31 -16.09
CA TYR A 30 -10.37 7.65 -15.87
C TYR A 30 -9.74 7.81 -14.49
N LEU A 31 -10.12 6.99 -13.50
CA LEU A 31 -9.71 7.15 -12.11
C LEU A 31 -8.65 6.13 -11.66
N ALA A 32 -8.66 4.92 -12.21
CA ALA A 32 -7.67 3.88 -11.90
C ALA A 32 -6.57 3.83 -12.98
N ILE A 33 -5.37 3.36 -12.60
CA ILE A 33 -4.31 3.11 -13.56
C ILE A 33 -4.62 1.80 -14.28
N THR A 34 -4.79 1.88 -15.60
CA THR A 34 -4.86 0.73 -16.52
C THR A 34 -3.56 0.67 -17.32
N PRO A 35 -2.73 -0.38 -17.19
CA PRO A 35 -1.39 -0.39 -17.77
C PRO A 35 -1.32 -0.09 -19.27
N GLY A 36 -2.20 -0.72 -20.04
CA GLY A 36 -2.26 -0.56 -21.50
C GLY A 36 -2.72 0.82 -21.95
N ARG A 37 -3.35 1.62 -21.09
CA ARG A 37 -3.82 3.00 -21.41
C ARG A 37 -2.87 4.08 -20.93
N PHE A 38 -1.89 3.72 -20.12
CA PHE A 38 -0.91 4.67 -19.59
C PHE A 38 0.09 5.11 -20.68
N PHE A 39 0.52 4.19 -21.55
CA PHE A 39 1.54 4.44 -22.58
C PHE A 39 0.99 4.57 -24.02
N MET A 40 -0.30 4.29 -24.26
CA MET A 40 -0.95 4.29 -25.58
C MET A 40 -2.17 5.24 -25.63
N PRO A 41 -2.66 5.66 -26.82
CA PRO A 41 -2.72 7.05 -27.32
C PRO A 41 -3.54 8.09 -26.53
N ASN A 42 -4.29 7.72 -25.49
CA ASN A 42 -5.10 8.67 -24.72
C ASN A 42 -4.36 9.26 -23.50
N TYR A 43 -3.15 8.76 -23.18
CA TYR A 43 -2.24 9.25 -22.12
C TYR A 43 -2.97 9.75 -20.86
N HIS A 44 -3.58 8.85 -20.11
CA HIS A 44 -4.28 9.18 -18.86
C HIS A 44 -3.30 9.42 -17.69
N LEU A 45 -2.35 10.36 -17.83
CA LEU A 45 -1.28 10.61 -16.86
C LEU A 45 -1.80 11.08 -15.49
N TRP A 46 -2.97 11.73 -15.45
CA TRP A 46 -3.62 12.16 -14.20
C TRP A 46 -3.97 10.97 -13.29
N THR A 47 -4.07 9.75 -13.83
CA THR A 47 -4.35 8.53 -13.05
C THR A 47 -3.30 8.28 -11.98
N ILE A 48 -2.07 8.78 -12.13
CA ILE A 48 -1.01 8.72 -11.11
C ILE A 48 -1.39 9.46 -9.83
N PHE A 49 -2.26 10.47 -9.92
CA PHE A 49 -2.74 11.22 -8.75
C PHE A 49 -4.05 10.66 -8.22
N THR A 50 -4.93 10.14 -9.09
CA THR A 50 -6.26 9.71 -8.69
C THR A 50 -6.35 8.26 -8.24
N PHE A 51 -5.44 7.38 -8.69
CA PHE A 51 -5.57 5.93 -8.46
C PHE A 51 -5.64 5.55 -6.99
N SER A 52 -4.90 6.24 -6.14
CA SER A 52 -4.83 5.88 -4.72
C SER A 52 -6.10 6.24 -3.96
N PHE A 53 -6.94 7.15 -4.49
CA PHE A 53 -8.20 7.56 -3.87
C PHE A 53 -9.41 6.76 -4.39
N TYR A 54 -9.26 6.09 -5.53
CA TYR A 54 -10.32 5.33 -6.18
C TYR A 54 -10.39 3.89 -5.67
N ASN A 55 -11.61 3.39 -5.42
CA ASN A 55 -11.89 1.99 -5.12
C ASN A 55 -13.19 1.58 -5.82
N TYR A 56 -13.26 0.33 -6.29
CA TYR A 56 -14.44 -0.22 -6.97
C TYR A 56 -15.27 -1.19 -6.11
N SER A 57 -14.71 -1.65 -4.99
CA SER A 57 -15.39 -2.59 -4.07
C SER A 57 -15.43 -2.01 -2.66
N VAL A 58 -16.54 -2.27 -1.96
CA VAL A 58 -16.71 -1.92 -0.54
C VAL A 58 -15.58 -2.52 0.30
N PHE A 59 -15.14 -3.74 -0.03
CA PHE A 59 -14.05 -4.40 0.69
C PHE A 59 -12.74 -3.60 0.64
N PHE A 60 -12.36 -3.11 -0.54
CA PHE A 60 -11.17 -2.27 -0.69
C PHE A 60 -11.35 -0.89 -0.06
N LEU A 61 -12.54 -0.29 -0.13
CA LEU A 61 -12.83 0.95 0.57
C LEU A 61 -12.67 0.80 2.10
N LEU A 62 -13.21 -0.26 2.70
CA LEU A 62 -13.07 -0.53 4.14
C LEU A 62 -11.59 -0.75 4.51
N SER A 63 -10.84 -1.47 3.67
CA SER A 63 -9.40 -1.66 3.83
C SER A 63 -8.65 -0.32 3.79
N ASP A 64 -9.03 0.59 2.91
CA ASP A 64 -8.42 1.91 2.80
C ASP A 64 -8.74 2.83 3.98
N LEU A 65 -9.98 2.82 4.48
CA LEU A 65 -10.35 3.53 5.70
C LEU A 65 -9.60 2.98 6.92
N LEU A 66 -9.44 1.66 7.02
CA LEU A 66 -8.60 1.02 8.03
C LEU A 66 -7.15 1.47 7.89
N THR A 67 -6.64 1.56 6.66
CA THR A 67 -5.27 2.01 6.38
C THR A 67 -5.05 3.44 6.87
N LEU A 68 -5.98 4.36 6.60
CA LEU A 68 -5.92 5.74 7.07
C LEU A 68 -5.99 5.83 8.60
N PHE A 69 -6.82 5.00 9.23
CA PHE A 69 -6.89 4.91 10.70
C PHE A 69 -5.57 4.42 11.30
N LEU A 70 -4.98 3.37 10.73
CA LEU A 70 -3.68 2.84 11.16
C LEU A 70 -2.55 3.83 10.90
N LEU A 71 -2.61 4.60 9.81
CA LEU A 71 -1.67 5.66 9.49
C LEU A 71 -1.66 6.73 10.60
N ASP A 72 -2.84 7.19 11.04
CA ASP A 72 -2.96 8.16 12.14
C ASP A 72 -2.30 7.62 13.42
N ILE A 73 -2.54 6.35 13.76
CA ILE A 73 -2.02 5.75 15.00
C ILE A 73 -0.51 5.51 14.92
N LEU A 74 -0.03 4.86 13.87
CA LEU A 74 1.34 4.37 13.79
C LEU A 74 2.34 5.48 13.42
N LEU A 75 1.93 6.43 12.57
CA LEU A 75 2.78 7.55 12.13
C LEU A 75 2.53 8.82 12.94
N SER A 76 1.79 8.77 14.05
CA SER A 76 1.58 9.91 14.97
C SER A 76 2.89 10.57 15.46
N PHE A 77 4.00 9.84 15.49
CA PHE A 77 5.31 10.33 15.92
C PHE A 77 6.11 11.00 14.79
N TYR A 78 5.66 10.87 13.54
CA TYR A 78 6.34 11.37 12.37
C TYR A 78 5.94 12.83 12.15
N SER A 79 6.83 13.63 11.58
CA SER A 79 6.42 14.95 11.09
C SER A 79 5.43 14.80 9.92
N TRP A 80 4.50 15.73 9.78
CA TRP A 80 3.50 15.72 8.69
C TRP A 80 4.16 15.56 7.30
N CYS A 81 5.24 16.30 7.06
CA CYS A 81 5.98 16.22 5.79
C CYS A 81 6.60 14.83 5.57
N GLU A 82 7.10 14.18 6.62
CA GLU A 82 7.67 12.83 6.52
C GLU A 82 6.57 11.79 6.26
N MET A 83 5.42 11.91 6.93
CA MET A 83 4.27 11.04 6.67
C MET A 83 3.80 11.15 5.21
N LEU A 84 3.66 12.37 4.68
CA LEU A 84 3.29 12.57 3.27
C LEU A 84 4.35 11.99 2.31
N LYS A 85 5.64 12.17 2.61
CA LYS A 85 6.73 11.57 1.83
C LYS A 85 6.66 10.05 1.84
N PHE A 86 6.45 9.43 3.00
CA PHE A 86 6.26 7.98 3.11
C PHE A 86 5.08 7.52 2.24
N CYS A 87 3.92 8.17 2.37
CA CYS A 87 2.73 7.81 1.59
C CYS A 87 2.95 7.94 0.09
N ALA A 88 3.56 9.04 -0.35
CA ALA A 88 3.82 9.30 -1.77
C ALA A 88 4.83 8.29 -2.34
N VAL A 89 5.95 8.05 -1.66
CA VAL A 89 6.98 7.11 -2.12
C VAL A 89 6.42 5.69 -2.19
N VAL A 90 5.77 5.22 -1.13
CA VAL A 90 5.24 3.86 -1.08
C VAL A 90 4.18 3.65 -2.16
N ASN A 91 3.21 4.55 -2.33
CA ASN A 91 2.18 4.39 -3.36
C ASN A 91 2.75 4.48 -4.79
N LEU A 92 3.54 5.51 -5.08
CA LEU A 92 4.03 5.76 -6.45
C LEU A 92 5.02 4.68 -6.90
N THR A 93 6.01 4.35 -6.07
CA THR A 93 7.00 3.33 -6.41
C THR A 93 6.36 1.95 -6.53
N THR A 94 5.37 1.64 -5.68
CA THR A 94 4.61 0.38 -5.77
C THR A 94 3.76 0.32 -7.04
N ALA A 95 3.05 1.39 -7.39
CA ALA A 95 2.26 1.45 -8.61
C ALA A 95 3.14 1.27 -9.85
N LEU A 96 4.29 1.95 -9.91
CA LEU A 96 5.27 1.80 -10.99
C LEU A 96 5.86 0.38 -11.05
N SER A 97 6.17 -0.22 -9.90
CA SER A 97 6.69 -1.59 -9.84
C SER A 97 5.64 -2.59 -10.32
N THR A 98 4.39 -2.42 -9.90
CA THR A 98 3.27 -3.27 -10.31
C THR A 98 3.00 -3.16 -11.80
N MET A 99 3.01 -1.92 -12.34
CA MET A 99 2.96 -1.68 -13.78
C MET A 99 4.06 -2.44 -14.53
N CYS A 100 5.31 -2.35 -14.06
CA CYS A 100 6.43 -3.08 -14.64
C CYS A 100 6.21 -4.60 -14.63
N PHE A 101 5.73 -5.16 -13.51
CA PHE A 101 5.40 -6.59 -13.42
C PHE A 101 4.30 -7.01 -14.39
N LEU A 102 3.27 -6.19 -14.59
CA LEU A 102 2.20 -6.48 -15.55
C LEU A 102 2.71 -6.44 -17.00
N PHE A 103 3.57 -5.47 -17.34
CA PHE A 103 4.22 -5.43 -18.66
C PHE A 103 5.14 -6.62 -18.90
N LEU A 104 5.93 -7.02 -17.91
CA LEU A 104 6.77 -8.22 -17.98
C LEU A 104 5.92 -9.49 -18.12
N GLY A 105 4.83 -9.59 -17.36
CA GLY A 105 3.87 -10.69 -17.46
C GLY A 105 3.26 -10.78 -18.87
N TYR A 106 2.85 -9.65 -19.44
CA TYR A 106 2.40 -9.56 -20.83
C TYR A 106 3.48 -9.98 -21.83
N ALA A 107 4.72 -9.52 -21.67
CA ALA A 107 5.81 -9.88 -22.58
C ALA A 107 6.11 -11.38 -22.62
N ILE A 108 5.82 -12.10 -21.53
CA ILE A 108 6.02 -13.56 -21.41
C ILE A 108 4.80 -14.34 -21.91
N THR A 109 3.59 -13.90 -21.57
CA THR A 109 2.34 -14.65 -21.83
C THR A 109 1.61 -14.22 -23.10
N PHE A 110 1.91 -13.02 -23.61
CA PHE A 110 1.15 -12.31 -24.65
C PHE A 110 -0.34 -12.11 -24.33
N ASP A 111 -0.71 -12.19 -23.04
CA ASP A 111 -2.08 -11.99 -22.59
C ASP A 111 -2.42 -10.52 -22.40
N THR A 112 -3.25 -9.98 -23.30
CA THR A 112 -3.69 -8.59 -23.26
C THR A 112 -4.56 -8.24 -22.05
N GLU A 113 -5.18 -9.22 -21.38
CA GLU A 113 -6.02 -8.96 -20.21
C GLU A 113 -5.20 -8.36 -19.05
N LEU A 114 -3.92 -8.75 -18.92
CA LEU A 114 -2.99 -8.20 -17.93
C LEU A 114 -2.78 -6.68 -18.07
N LEU A 115 -2.97 -6.14 -19.28
CA LEU A 115 -2.77 -4.72 -19.56
C LEU A 115 -4.07 -3.91 -19.54
N PHE A 116 -5.21 -4.51 -19.90
CA PHE A 116 -6.45 -3.78 -20.14
C PHE A 116 -7.58 -4.09 -19.15
N SER A 117 -7.58 -5.26 -18.52
CA SER A 117 -8.62 -5.67 -17.56
C SER A 117 -8.21 -5.39 -16.13
N GLU A 118 -6.91 -5.52 -15.84
CA GLU A 118 -6.33 -5.32 -14.52
C GLU A 118 -6.19 -3.84 -14.15
N LYS A 119 -6.57 -3.50 -12.92
CA LYS A 119 -6.66 -2.11 -12.43
C LYS A 119 -5.82 -1.91 -11.18
N ILE A 120 -4.94 -0.91 -11.20
CA ILE A 120 -4.13 -0.51 -10.05
C ILE A 120 -4.83 0.67 -9.37
N CYS A 121 -5.29 0.47 -8.14
CA CYS A 121 -6.02 1.48 -7.36
C CYS A 121 -5.99 1.20 -5.84
N GLY A 122 -6.37 2.20 -5.05
CA GLY A 122 -6.52 2.13 -3.59
C GLY A 122 -5.23 2.32 -2.79
N PHE A 123 -5.35 2.20 -1.46
CA PHE A 123 -4.27 2.35 -0.48
C PHE A 123 -3.71 1.01 0.03
N ILE A 124 -3.99 -0.10 -0.63
CA ILE A 124 -3.40 -1.41 -0.34
C ILE A 124 -1.86 -1.39 -0.19
N PRO A 125 -1.08 -0.65 -1.00
CA PRO A 125 0.37 -0.55 -0.79
C PRO A 125 0.74 0.04 0.57
N LEU A 126 0.00 1.06 1.02
CA LEU A 126 0.20 1.68 2.33
C LEU A 126 -0.17 0.72 3.44
N LEU A 127 -1.24 -0.08 3.30
CA LEU A 127 -1.57 -1.09 4.30
C LEU A 127 -0.41 -2.08 4.49
N GLY A 128 0.20 -2.53 3.38
CA GLY A 128 1.42 -3.32 3.40
C GLY A 128 2.54 -2.60 4.14
N GLY A 129 2.84 -1.35 3.75
CA GLY A 129 3.87 -0.55 4.39
C GLY A 129 3.66 -0.33 5.89
N LEU A 130 2.42 -0.16 6.34
CA LEU A 130 2.07 -0.01 7.75
C LEU A 130 2.38 -1.25 8.58
N THR A 131 2.36 -2.46 7.98
CA THR A 131 2.84 -3.66 8.69
C THR A 131 4.32 -3.57 9.04
N VAL A 132 5.12 -2.96 8.17
CA VAL A 132 6.55 -2.72 8.38
C VAL A 132 6.76 -1.62 9.42
N VAL A 133 5.97 -0.55 9.37
CA VAL A 133 5.98 0.50 10.41
C VAL A 133 5.60 -0.07 11.78
N ALA A 134 4.60 -0.95 11.85
CA ALA A 134 4.23 -1.65 13.07
C ALA A 134 5.37 -2.52 13.60
N ARG A 135 6.11 -3.21 12.71
CA ARG A 135 7.34 -3.93 13.06
C ARG A 135 8.42 -2.98 13.60
N GLN A 136 8.65 -1.82 12.96
CA GLN A 136 9.68 -0.86 13.37
C GLN A 136 9.37 -0.26 14.75
N THR A 137 8.11 0.13 14.97
CA THR A 137 7.67 0.81 16.20
C THR A 137 7.45 -0.13 17.38
N MET A 138 7.00 -1.36 17.13
CA MET A 138 6.57 -2.30 18.18
C MET A 138 7.22 -3.68 18.09
N GLY A 139 8.25 -3.88 17.26
CA GLY A 139 8.79 -5.20 16.93
C GLY A 139 9.16 -6.11 18.10
N GLY A 140 9.58 -5.54 19.23
CA GLY A 140 9.91 -6.27 20.46
C GLY A 140 8.70 -6.71 21.31
N LYS A 141 7.50 -6.14 21.07
CA LYS A 141 6.29 -6.49 21.82
C LYS A 141 5.74 -7.85 21.39
N LEU A 142 5.18 -8.57 22.35
CA LEU A 142 4.44 -9.80 22.10
C LEU A 142 3.07 -9.45 21.53
N LEU A 143 2.70 -10.11 20.43
CA LEU A 143 1.36 -10.05 19.85
C LEU A 143 0.45 -11.07 20.52
N VAL A 144 0.86 -12.34 20.46
CA VAL A 144 0.09 -13.47 20.95
C VAL A 144 1.07 -14.50 21.52
N ASN A 145 0.81 -14.93 22.74
CA ASN A 145 1.53 -16.03 23.38
C ASN A 145 0.77 -17.33 23.09
N PHE A 146 1.38 -18.23 22.32
CA PHE A 146 0.89 -19.60 22.16
C PHE A 146 1.72 -20.55 23.01
N PRO A 147 1.14 -21.69 23.46
CA PRO A 147 1.89 -22.71 24.20
C PRO A 147 3.06 -23.32 23.40
N LEU A 148 3.03 -23.23 22.06
CA LEU A 148 4.10 -23.71 21.17
C LEU A 148 5.09 -22.61 20.71
N GLY A 149 4.89 -21.34 21.10
CA GLY A 149 5.79 -20.26 20.69
C GLY A 149 5.16 -18.86 20.75
N ASN A 150 6.01 -17.84 20.81
CA ASN A 150 5.59 -16.46 20.96
C ASN A 150 5.60 -15.72 19.61
N ILE A 151 4.42 -15.26 19.17
CA ILE A 151 4.32 -14.37 18.01
C ILE A 151 4.55 -12.94 18.48
N ARG A 152 5.51 -12.28 17.85
CA ARG A 152 5.89 -10.87 18.08
C ARG A 152 5.52 -10.01 16.88
N TYR A 153 5.43 -8.70 17.09
CA TYR A 153 5.15 -7.72 16.04
C TYR A 153 6.13 -7.79 14.86
N LYS A 154 7.35 -8.29 15.06
CA LYS A 154 8.31 -8.51 13.97
C LYS A 154 7.83 -9.49 12.89
N HIS A 155 6.90 -10.39 13.21
CA HIS A 155 6.36 -11.37 12.27
C HIS A 155 5.15 -10.87 11.47
N ILE A 156 4.59 -9.69 11.79
CA ILE A 156 3.39 -9.16 11.12
C ILE A 156 3.55 -9.07 9.61
N PRO A 157 4.62 -8.47 9.05
CA PRO A 157 4.74 -8.34 7.59
C PRO A 157 4.75 -9.68 6.87
N PHE A 158 5.35 -10.71 7.47
CA PHE A 158 5.37 -12.04 6.88
C PHE A 158 4.00 -12.71 6.95
N ILE A 159 3.36 -12.70 8.13
CA ILE A 159 2.04 -13.29 8.34
C ILE A 159 1.00 -12.60 7.43
N SER A 160 1.08 -11.28 7.27
CA SER A 160 0.15 -10.53 6.43
C SER A 160 0.30 -10.87 4.94
N VAL A 161 1.53 -11.12 4.45
CA VAL A 161 1.75 -11.59 3.07
C VAL A 161 1.15 -12.98 2.86
N VAL A 162 1.37 -13.91 3.80
CA VAL A 162 0.78 -15.25 3.73
C VAL A 162 -0.74 -15.17 3.72
N PHE A 163 -1.33 -14.32 4.57
CA PHE A 163 -2.76 -14.09 4.59
C PHE A 163 -3.28 -13.46 3.29
N ALA A 164 -2.58 -12.46 2.74
CA ALA A 164 -2.94 -11.84 1.46
C ALA A 164 -2.84 -12.85 0.28
N ALA A 165 -1.85 -13.74 0.29
CA ALA A 165 -1.72 -14.81 -0.69
C ALA A 165 -2.88 -15.80 -0.59
N LEU A 166 -3.29 -16.16 0.64
CA LEU A 166 -4.46 -17.01 0.86
C LEU A 166 -5.73 -16.36 0.30
N LEU A 167 -6.00 -15.09 0.61
CA LEU A 167 -7.15 -14.36 0.08
C LEU A 167 -7.16 -14.31 -1.45
N ALA A 168 -5.98 -14.11 -2.07
CA ALA A 168 -5.86 -14.11 -3.52
C ALA A 168 -6.10 -15.51 -4.12
N SER A 169 -5.61 -16.57 -3.48
CA SER A 169 -5.84 -17.95 -3.92
C SER A 169 -7.30 -18.40 -3.82
N LEU A 170 -8.04 -17.85 -2.85
CA LEU A 170 -9.47 -18.08 -2.68
C LEU A 170 -10.33 -17.20 -3.62
N GLY A 171 -9.71 -16.33 -4.43
CA GLY A 171 -10.42 -15.41 -5.33
C GLY A 171 -11.15 -14.26 -4.63
N ILE A 172 -10.89 -14.04 -3.33
CA ILE A 172 -11.49 -12.94 -2.56
C ILE A 172 -10.84 -11.60 -2.97
N THR A 173 -9.54 -11.62 -3.20
CA THR A 173 -8.77 -10.46 -3.70
C THR A 173 -8.16 -10.77 -5.07
N GLY A 174 -7.99 -9.73 -5.89
CA GLY A 174 -7.35 -9.86 -7.20
C GLY A 174 -5.84 -10.07 -7.10
N ARG A 175 -5.24 -10.63 -8.16
CA ARG A 175 -3.79 -10.84 -8.26
C ARG A 175 -3.00 -9.54 -8.13
N VAL A 176 -3.50 -8.46 -8.74
CA VAL A 176 -2.89 -7.13 -8.66
C VAL A 176 -2.90 -6.59 -7.23
N SER A 177 -3.99 -6.77 -6.48
CA SER A 177 -4.07 -6.33 -5.08
C SER A 177 -3.01 -7.03 -4.22
N PHE A 178 -2.79 -8.33 -4.43
CA PHE A 178 -1.71 -9.06 -3.76
C PHE A 178 -0.32 -8.52 -4.15
N MET A 179 -0.07 -8.31 -5.45
CA MET A 179 1.21 -7.74 -5.91
C MET A 179 1.47 -6.35 -5.29
N MET A 180 0.47 -5.48 -5.30
CA MET A 180 0.54 -4.14 -4.70
C MET A 180 0.81 -4.21 -3.19
N PHE A 181 0.19 -5.15 -2.48
CA PHE A 181 0.44 -5.34 -1.05
C PHE A 181 1.87 -5.80 -0.77
N ALA A 182 2.33 -6.85 -1.46
CA ALA A 182 3.65 -7.44 -1.25
C ALA A 182 4.79 -6.47 -1.65
N THR A 183 4.64 -5.80 -2.79
CA THR A 183 5.61 -4.78 -3.24
C THR A 183 5.58 -3.55 -2.35
N GLY A 184 4.41 -3.14 -1.84
CA GLY A 184 4.28 -2.07 -0.84
C GLY A 184 5.06 -2.36 0.44
N ILE A 185 5.06 -3.61 0.92
CA ILE A 185 5.90 -4.04 2.05
C ILE A 185 7.38 -3.87 1.74
N LEU A 186 7.84 -4.32 0.57
CA LEU A 186 9.25 -4.22 0.17
C LEU A 186 9.70 -2.76 0.04
N VAL A 187 8.91 -1.94 -0.66
CA VAL A 187 9.19 -0.52 -0.87
C VAL A 187 9.21 0.22 0.47
N ALA A 188 8.24 -0.04 1.34
CA ALA A 188 8.21 0.57 2.67
C ALA A 188 9.41 0.15 3.52
N TRP A 189 9.81 -1.13 3.48
CA TRP A 189 11.02 -1.58 4.18
C TRP A 189 12.27 -0.87 3.67
N VAL A 190 12.46 -0.78 2.35
CA VAL A 190 13.59 -0.04 1.75
C VAL A 190 13.56 1.43 2.17
N TYR A 191 12.40 2.07 2.13
CA TYR A 191 12.25 3.47 2.52
C TYR A 191 12.61 3.70 3.99
N LEU A 192 12.03 2.90 4.91
CA LEU A 192 12.27 3.04 6.35
C LEU A 192 13.71 2.68 6.71
N ARG A 193 14.33 1.71 6.03
CA ARG A 193 15.71 1.29 6.27
C ARG A 193 16.72 2.34 5.81
N PHE A 194 16.51 2.99 4.67
CA PHE A 194 17.56 3.78 4.00
C PHE A 194 17.23 5.26 3.75
N PHE A 195 15.96 5.65 3.70
CA PHE A 195 15.55 6.98 3.23
C PHE A 195 14.79 7.82 4.26
N GLN A 196 14.19 7.18 5.27
CA GLN A 196 13.45 7.88 6.31
C GLN A 196 14.34 8.86 7.06
N LYS A 197 13.91 10.12 7.17
CA LYS A 197 14.64 11.15 7.93
C LYS A 197 14.03 11.31 9.31
N HIS A 198 14.84 11.09 10.33
CA HIS A 198 14.45 11.31 11.71
C HIS A 198 14.75 12.76 12.12
N SER A 199 14.05 13.26 13.13
CA SER A 199 14.24 14.62 13.66
C SER A 199 15.63 14.86 14.26
N ASN A 200 16.34 13.79 14.64
CA ASN A 200 17.71 13.81 15.15
C ASN A 200 18.78 13.87 14.03
N GLY A 201 18.37 13.94 12.76
CA GLY A 201 19.29 13.97 11.60
C GLY A 201 19.77 12.60 11.13
N ILE A 202 19.44 11.51 11.84
CA ILE A 202 19.77 10.15 11.42
C ILE A 202 18.84 9.73 10.27
N VAL A 203 19.44 9.15 9.23
CA VAL A 203 18.72 8.64 8.07
C VAL A 203 18.60 7.12 8.14
N GLY A 204 17.37 6.63 8.01
CA GLY A 204 17.04 5.22 8.06
C GLY A 204 17.06 4.62 9.46
N ASP A 205 16.60 3.38 9.57
CA ASP A 205 16.76 2.55 10.76
C ASP A 205 17.83 1.48 10.48
N LEU A 206 19.06 1.71 10.96
CA LEU A 206 20.21 0.82 10.74
C LEU A 206 20.29 -0.36 11.74
N ALA A 207 19.36 -0.49 12.68
CA ALA A 207 19.42 -1.52 13.71
C ALA A 207 19.38 -2.96 13.13
N ASP A 208 20.18 -3.88 13.67
CA ASP A 208 20.22 -5.27 13.20
C ASP A 208 18.87 -5.98 13.33
N THR A 209 18.05 -5.58 14.32
CA THR A 209 16.68 -6.06 14.53
C THR A 209 15.71 -5.70 13.39
N PHE A 210 16.06 -4.71 12.57
CA PHE A 210 15.29 -4.24 11.42
C PHE A 210 15.86 -4.73 10.08
N THR A 211 16.71 -5.77 10.11
CA THR A 211 17.12 -6.50 8.91
C THR A 211 16.08 -7.53 8.50
N PHE A 212 16.08 -7.95 7.22
CA PHE A 212 15.12 -8.94 6.73
C PHE A 212 15.29 -10.31 7.42
N SER A 213 16.50 -10.62 7.92
CA SER A 213 16.85 -11.89 8.58
C SER A 213 16.72 -11.88 10.12
N GLY A 214 16.36 -10.75 10.75
CA GLY A 214 16.30 -10.57 12.22
C GLY A 214 14.99 -10.97 12.91
#